data_AF-A0A932DAA7-F1
#
_entry.id   AF-A0A932DAA7-F1
#
_cell.length_a   1.000
_cell.length_b   1.000
_cell.length_c   1.000
_cell.angle_alpha   90.00
_cell.angle_beta   90.00
_cell.angle_gamma   90.00
#
_symmetry.space_group_name_H-M   'P 1'
#
loop_
_entity.id
_entity.type
_entity.pdbx_description
1 polymer ?
#
loop_
_entity_poly.entity_id
_entity_poly.type
_entity_poly.pdbx_seq_one_letter_code
_entity_poly.pdbx_strand_id
1 'polypeptide(L)'
;MDENATPSPPPEETAPAAWQPLTFGGVAAFARAGLVRLLAVQVLIAGCVALSTVWFLAAAWLPTIEQAIHRLPEQGAIRRGQLQWAGDSPTRLAQGLFLSVVVDLDASAPTDHTADDQLEFGRREIRLHSLLGYWAVPYPGGWLIAFNRAELEPWWGAWQPALLAGLAVAVIVGLLVSWALLALPYAIPVRLLARWTGRDVDRAGCWRVASMAQMPAALLMAAAIVLYSQHQLGLVHLLALWLAHWGVSCIYVVGAALRLPRRPESSRFFINPFSGRANRRNPFLRKGKPGEAEEQK
;
A
#
# COMPACT_ATOMS: atom_id res chain seq x y z
N MET A 1 29.06 10.45 -56.93
CA MET A 1 27.86 11.21 -56.56
C MET A 1 27.05 10.29 -55.66
N ASP A 2 27.33 10.28 -54.36
CA ASP A 2 26.57 9.52 -53.38
C ASP A 2 26.37 10.40 -52.16
N GLU A 3 25.35 11.26 -52.23
CA GLU A 3 24.98 12.15 -51.13
C GLU A 3 23.45 12.21 -51.06
N ASN A 4 22.85 11.17 -50.47
CA ASN A 4 21.51 11.27 -49.88
C ASN A 4 21.25 10.12 -48.89
N ALA A 5 22.10 10.01 -47.86
CA ALA A 5 21.77 9.21 -46.69
C ALA A 5 20.98 10.09 -45.72
N THR A 6 19.65 10.05 -45.84
CA THR A 6 18.73 10.62 -44.84
C THR A 6 19.10 10.02 -43.47
N PRO A 7 19.39 10.82 -42.42
CA PRO A 7 19.68 10.27 -41.11
C PRO A 7 18.44 9.54 -40.58
N SER A 8 18.59 8.26 -40.25
CA SER A 8 17.57 7.48 -39.56
C SER A 8 17.09 8.25 -38.32
N PRO A 9 15.77 8.31 -38.04
CA PRO A 9 15.29 8.95 -36.82
C PRO A 9 15.95 8.28 -35.62
N PRO A 10 16.32 9.05 -34.57
CA PRO A 10 16.87 8.47 -33.35
C PRO A 10 15.86 7.45 -32.79
N PRO A 11 16.31 6.36 -32.18
CA PRO A 11 15.41 5.35 -31.63
C PRO A 11 14.46 6.03 -30.65
N GLU A 12 13.15 5.87 -30.87
CA GLU A 12 12.13 6.26 -29.90
C GLU A 12 12.48 5.59 -28.57
N GLU A 13 12.86 6.40 -27.59
CA GLU A 13 13.14 5.96 -26.23
C GLU A 13 11.86 5.31 -25.70
N THR A 14 11.79 3.98 -25.76
CA THR A 14 10.58 3.22 -25.43
C THR A 14 10.25 3.47 -23.97
N ALA A 15 9.22 4.27 -23.72
CA ALA A 15 8.80 4.62 -22.38
C ALA A 15 8.58 3.33 -21.57
N PRO A 16 9.12 3.23 -20.34
CA PRO A 16 9.02 2.01 -19.55
C PRO A 16 7.56 1.61 -19.39
N ALA A 17 7.25 0.34 -19.69
CA ALA A 17 5.90 -0.16 -19.54
C ALA A 17 5.49 -0.14 -18.05
N ALA A 18 4.32 0.44 -17.75
CA ALA A 18 3.75 0.56 -16.40
C ALA A 18 3.33 -0.78 -15.75
N TRP A 19 4.22 -1.77 -15.66
CA TRP A 19 4.02 -3.05 -14.97
C TRP A 19 5.04 -3.28 -13.85
N GLN A 20 6.08 -2.44 -13.73
CA GLN A 20 7.18 -2.63 -12.80
C GLN A 20 7.17 -1.58 -11.69
N PRO A 21 6.30 -1.71 -10.66
CA PRO A 21 6.20 -0.72 -9.58
C PRO A 21 7.42 -0.71 -8.64
N LEU A 22 8.45 -1.51 -8.91
CA LEU A 22 9.65 -1.67 -8.10
C LEU A 22 10.82 -0.81 -8.56
N THR A 23 10.66 -0.05 -9.65
CA THR A 23 11.69 0.89 -10.11
C THR A 23 11.12 2.29 -10.16
N PHE A 24 11.97 3.30 -9.96
CA PHE A 24 11.54 4.70 -10.05
C PHE A 24 10.89 5.02 -11.42
N GLY A 25 11.44 4.49 -12.50
CA GLY A 25 10.89 4.66 -13.86
C GLY A 25 9.56 3.94 -14.05
N GLY A 26 9.42 2.72 -13.53
CA GLY A 26 8.18 1.97 -13.62
C GLY A 26 7.04 2.57 -12.78
N VAL A 27 7.33 3.16 -11.62
CA VAL A 27 6.38 3.98 -10.85
C VAL A 27 6.00 5.25 -11.63
N ALA A 28 6.97 5.95 -12.22
CA ALA A 28 6.72 7.15 -13.03
C ALA A 28 5.82 6.87 -14.25
N ALA A 29 5.94 5.68 -14.85
CA ALA A 29 5.11 5.26 -15.98
C ALA A 29 3.61 5.23 -15.67
N PHE A 30 3.21 5.10 -14.39
CA PHE A 30 1.81 5.15 -13.99
C PHE A 30 1.18 6.55 -14.06
N ALA A 31 1.97 7.61 -14.29
CA ALA A 31 1.43 8.94 -14.56
C ALA A 31 0.42 8.92 -15.71
N ARG A 32 0.70 8.13 -16.75
CA ARG A 32 -0.12 7.99 -17.97
C ARG A 32 -0.90 6.68 -18.04
N ALA A 33 -0.78 5.81 -17.04
CA ALA A 33 -1.49 4.53 -17.04
C ALA A 33 -3.00 4.71 -16.78
N GLY A 34 -3.80 3.81 -17.38
CA GLY A 34 -5.23 3.72 -17.12
C GLY A 34 -5.54 3.24 -15.69
N LEU A 35 -6.71 3.61 -15.18
CA LEU A 35 -7.13 3.30 -13.81
C LEU A 35 -7.19 1.78 -13.53
N VAL A 36 -7.64 0.99 -14.49
CA VAL A 36 -7.73 -0.48 -14.38
C VAL A 36 -6.37 -1.10 -14.11
N ARG A 37 -5.32 -0.64 -14.81
CA ARG A 37 -3.96 -1.16 -14.64
C ARG A 37 -3.37 -0.79 -13.29
N LEU A 38 -3.64 0.44 -12.83
CA LEU A 38 -3.25 0.87 -11.49
C LEU A 38 -3.91 0.00 -10.42
N LEU A 39 -5.24 -0.19 -10.50
CA LEU A 39 -5.97 -1.01 -9.54
C LEU A 39 -5.54 -2.47 -9.59
N ALA A 40 -5.28 -3.05 -10.76
CA ALA A 40 -4.81 -4.43 -10.89
C ALA A 40 -3.49 -4.66 -10.16
N VAL A 41 -2.52 -3.75 -10.31
CA VAL A 41 -1.22 -3.87 -9.62
C VAL A 41 -1.38 -3.65 -8.11
N GLN A 42 -2.20 -2.69 -7.69
CA GLN A 42 -2.47 -2.49 -6.27
C GLN A 42 -3.18 -3.68 -5.64
N VAL A 43 -4.18 -4.27 -6.30
CA VAL A 43 -4.88 -5.47 -5.83
C VAL A 43 -3.92 -6.65 -5.71
N LEU A 44 -3.01 -6.83 -6.68
CA LEU A 44 -1.99 -7.88 -6.62
C LEU A 44 -1.11 -7.72 -5.37
N ILE A 45 -0.58 -6.52 -5.13
CA ILE A 45 0.30 -6.25 -3.99
C ILE A 45 -0.46 -6.29 -2.66
N ALA A 46 -1.69 -5.78 -2.63
CA ALA A 46 -2.58 -5.89 -1.47
C ALA A 46 -2.88 -7.37 -1.16
N GLY A 47 -3.05 -8.20 -2.19
CA GLY A 47 -3.18 -9.65 -2.06
C GLY A 47 -1.96 -10.30 -1.42
N CYS A 48 -0.74 -9.89 -1.79
CA CYS A 48 0.48 -10.35 -1.12
C CYS A 48 0.50 -9.97 0.37
N VAL A 49 0.18 -8.72 0.71
CA VAL A 49 0.14 -8.26 2.12
C VAL A 49 -0.95 -9.00 2.90
N ALA A 50 -2.14 -9.18 2.31
CA ALA A 50 -3.24 -9.91 2.92
C ALA A 50 -2.87 -11.37 3.15
N LEU A 51 -2.24 -12.02 2.17
CA LEU A 51 -1.75 -13.40 2.31
C LEU A 51 -0.72 -13.51 3.44
N SER A 52 0.27 -12.61 3.50
CA SER A 52 1.25 -12.58 4.60
C SER A 52 0.59 -12.40 5.97
N THR A 53 -0.44 -11.54 6.06
CA THR A 53 -1.17 -11.27 7.30
C THR A 53 -2.01 -12.47 7.74
N VAL A 54 -2.75 -13.08 6.82
CA VAL A 54 -3.55 -14.28 7.09
C VAL A 54 -2.65 -15.45 7.46
N TRP A 55 -1.53 -15.63 6.75
CA TRP A 55 -0.53 -16.65 7.06
C TRP A 55 0.01 -16.47 8.48
N PHE A 56 0.40 -15.25 8.85
CA PHE A 56 0.85 -14.94 10.20
C PHE A 56 -0.20 -15.33 11.23
N LEU A 57 -1.44 -14.85 11.10
CA LEU A 57 -2.50 -15.18 12.06
C LEU A 57 -2.78 -16.68 12.14
N ALA A 58 -2.80 -17.35 10.99
CA ALA A 58 -3.02 -18.79 10.91
C ALA A 58 -1.91 -19.59 11.60
N ALA A 59 -0.65 -19.18 11.45
CA ALA A 59 0.49 -19.88 12.04
C ALA A 59 0.74 -19.50 13.51
N ALA A 60 0.47 -18.24 13.88
CA ALA A 60 0.87 -17.66 15.17
C ALA A 60 -0.25 -17.60 16.21
N TRP A 61 -1.46 -17.24 15.79
CA TRP A 61 -2.56 -16.91 16.71
C TRP A 61 -3.59 -18.03 16.81
N LEU A 62 -3.99 -18.64 15.69
CA LEU A 62 -5.02 -19.68 15.71
C LEU A 62 -4.67 -20.88 16.59
N PRO A 63 -3.43 -21.42 16.58
CA PRO A 63 -3.10 -22.55 17.44
C PRO A 63 -3.24 -22.21 18.92
N THR A 64 -2.90 -20.98 19.33
CA THR A 64 -3.08 -20.49 20.69
C THR A 64 -4.56 -20.32 21.03
N ILE A 65 -5.37 -19.79 20.12
CA ILE A 65 -6.81 -19.64 20.32
C ILE A 65 -7.49 -21.01 20.44
N GLU A 66 -7.14 -21.95 19.57
CA GLU A 66 -7.65 -23.32 19.64
C GLU A 66 -7.27 -23.97 20.96
N GLN A 67 -6.00 -23.89 21.38
CA GLN A 67 -5.59 -24.39 22.69
C GLN A 67 -6.39 -23.75 23.83
N ALA A 68 -6.64 -22.43 23.76
CA ALA A 68 -7.41 -21.74 24.77
C ALA A 68 -8.85 -22.27 24.84
N ILE A 69 -9.49 -22.46 23.68
CA ILE A 69 -10.86 -23.00 23.57
C ILE A 69 -10.93 -24.42 24.13
N HIS A 70 -9.98 -25.30 23.80
CA HIS A 70 -9.96 -26.68 24.29
C HIS A 70 -9.79 -26.78 25.81
N ARG A 71 -9.15 -25.78 26.44
CA ARG A 71 -8.97 -25.69 27.90
C ARG A 71 -10.07 -24.94 28.63
N LEU A 72 -11.08 -24.42 27.92
CA LEU A 72 -12.24 -23.83 28.58
C LEU A 72 -13.02 -24.89 29.38
N PRO A 73 -13.66 -24.50 30.49
CA PRO A 73 -14.58 -25.36 31.21
C PRO A 73 -15.81 -25.70 30.35
N GLU A 74 -16.50 -26.78 30.73
CA GLU A 74 -17.77 -27.18 30.11
C GLU A 74 -18.89 -26.15 30.31
N GLN A 75 -18.80 -25.36 31.38
CA GLN A 75 -19.80 -24.35 31.72
C GLN A 75 -19.09 -23.02 31.99
N GLY A 76 -19.61 -21.96 31.37
CA GLY A 76 -19.08 -20.61 31.45
C GLY A 76 -19.80 -19.69 30.49
N ALA A 77 -20.03 -18.46 30.93
CA ALA A 77 -20.74 -17.46 30.14
C ALA A 77 -20.43 -16.04 30.61
N ILE A 78 -20.39 -15.10 29.68
CA ILE A 78 -20.43 -13.69 29.99
C ILE A 78 -21.90 -13.26 29.96
N ARG A 79 -22.42 -12.84 31.11
CA ARG A 79 -23.82 -12.42 31.27
C ARG A 79 -23.90 -11.23 32.20
N ARG A 80 -24.72 -10.22 31.85
CA ARG A 80 -24.91 -8.99 32.65
C ARG A 80 -23.60 -8.26 32.92
N GLY A 81 -22.70 -8.24 31.93
CA GLY A 81 -21.40 -7.58 32.03
C GLY A 81 -20.43 -8.27 33.00
N GLN A 82 -20.65 -9.55 33.31
CA GLN A 82 -19.77 -10.32 34.18
C GLN A 82 -19.45 -11.68 33.58
N LEU A 83 -18.20 -12.11 33.73
CA LEU A 83 -17.76 -13.46 33.39
C LEU A 83 -18.13 -14.42 34.54
N GLN A 84 -19.03 -15.36 34.24
CA GLN A 84 -19.32 -16.50 35.09
C GLN A 84 -18.34 -17.62 34.74
N TRP A 85 -17.40 -17.85 35.65
CA TRP A 85 -16.30 -18.79 35.48
C TRP A 85 -16.43 -19.92 36.51
N ALA A 86 -16.38 -21.16 36.04
CA ALA A 86 -16.50 -22.36 36.88
C ALA A 86 -15.16 -23.04 37.18
N GLY A 87 -14.05 -22.54 36.62
CA GLY A 87 -12.70 -23.09 36.83
C GLY A 87 -11.91 -22.32 37.88
N ASP A 88 -10.65 -22.73 38.06
CA ASP A 88 -9.70 -22.01 38.90
C ASP A 88 -9.34 -20.64 38.30
N SER A 89 -9.03 -19.67 39.16
CA SER A 89 -8.56 -18.34 38.78
C SER A 89 -7.48 -17.90 39.78
N PRO A 90 -6.32 -17.39 39.32
CA PRO A 90 -5.94 -17.18 37.92
C PRO A 90 -5.57 -18.49 37.20
N THR A 91 -5.87 -18.58 35.89
CA THR A 91 -5.47 -19.74 35.07
C THR A 91 -5.08 -19.32 33.66
N ARG A 92 -4.02 -19.95 33.13
CA ARG A 92 -3.50 -19.71 31.77
C ARG A 92 -4.10 -20.73 30.80
N LEU A 93 -5.01 -20.27 29.95
CA LEU A 93 -5.70 -21.13 28.97
C LEU A 93 -4.75 -21.54 27.84
N ALA A 94 -3.95 -20.62 27.33
CA ALA A 94 -2.97 -20.92 26.30
C ALA A 94 -1.76 -19.98 26.35
N GLN A 95 -0.64 -20.46 25.84
CA GLN A 95 0.59 -19.69 25.73
C GLN A 95 1.25 -19.96 24.39
N GLY A 96 1.37 -18.92 23.58
CA GLY A 96 2.23 -18.87 22.42
C GLY A 96 3.31 -17.80 22.59
N LEU A 97 4.15 -17.67 21.56
CA LEU A 97 5.19 -16.65 21.50
C LEU A 97 4.61 -15.26 21.20
N PHE A 98 3.53 -15.19 20.43
CA PHE A 98 2.89 -13.93 20.04
C PHE A 98 1.67 -13.58 20.90
N LEU A 99 0.89 -14.60 21.28
CA LEU A 99 -0.35 -14.43 22.02
C LEU A 99 -0.34 -15.34 23.25
N SER A 100 -0.80 -14.82 24.39
CA SER A 100 -1.16 -15.62 25.56
C SER A 100 -2.59 -15.31 25.99
N VAL A 101 -3.30 -16.32 26.49
CA VAL A 101 -4.69 -16.18 26.92
C VAL A 101 -4.82 -16.63 28.36
N VAL A 102 -5.31 -15.75 29.21
CA VAL A 102 -5.38 -15.93 30.67
C VAL A 102 -6.77 -15.55 31.17
N VAL A 103 -7.23 -16.22 32.22
CA VAL A 103 -8.41 -15.82 33.00
C VAL A 103 -7.91 -15.42 34.39
N ASP A 104 -8.16 -14.19 34.79
CA ASP A 104 -7.87 -13.69 36.14
C ASP A 104 -9.00 -12.77 36.60
N LEU A 105 -9.92 -13.35 37.38
CA LEU A 105 -11.13 -12.65 37.83
C LEU A 105 -10.83 -11.53 38.82
N ASP A 106 -9.74 -11.65 39.57
CA ASP A 106 -9.44 -10.78 40.72
C ASP A 106 -8.22 -9.88 40.46
N ALA A 107 -7.63 -9.93 39.25
CA ALA A 107 -6.44 -9.17 38.88
C ALA A 107 -5.26 -9.41 39.84
N SER A 108 -5.10 -10.66 40.25
CA SER A 108 -4.22 -11.09 41.33
C SER A 108 -2.88 -11.64 40.85
N ALA A 109 -2.81 -12.09 39.59
CA ALA A 109 -1.60 -12.63 39.00
C ALA A 109 -0.65 -11.49 38.56
N PRO A 110 0.67 -11.63 38.80
CA PRO A 110 1.66 -10.77 38.15
C PRO A 110 1.54 -10.89 36.62
N THR A 111 1.55 -9.77 35.91
CA THR A 111 1.59 -9.78 34.45
C THR A 111 2.92 -10.37 33.98
N ASP A 112 2.86 -11.53 33.34
CA ASP A 112 4.03 -12.27 32.87
C ASP A 112 4.20 -12.03 31.36
N HIS A 113 5.07 -11.09 30.99
CA HIS A 113 5.29 -10.62 29.62
C HIS A 113 6.14 -11.57 28.78
N THR A 114 5.73 -12.83 28.67
CA THR A 114 6.43 -13.83 27.84
C THR A 114 5.96 -13.85 26.38
N ALA A 115 4.76 -13.35 26.11
CA ALA A 115 4.21 -13.17 24.77
C ALA A 115 4.18 -11.67 24.40
N ASP A 116 4.24 -11.36 23.11
CA ASP A 116 4.11 -9.98 22.62
C ASP A 116 2.77 -9.34 23.03
N ASP A 117 1.69 -10.14 22.96
CA ASP A 117 0.35 -9.76 23.40
C ASP A 117 -0.23 -10.78 24.40
N GLN A 118 -0.87 -10.29 25.46
CA GLN A 118 -1.59 -11.07 26.45
C GLN A 118 -3.03 -10.62 26.54
N LEU A 119 -3.96 -11.54 26.26
CA LEU A 119 -5.39 -11.36 26.41
C LEU A 119 -5.83 -11.95 27.76
N GLU A 120 -6.30 -11.09 28.65
CA GLU A 120 -6.77 -11.46 29.98
C GLU A 120 -8.27 -11.24 30.11
N PHE A 121 -8.99 -12.29 30.49
CA PHE A 121 -10.41 -12.27 30.80
C PHE A 121 -10.60 -12.03 32.30
N GLY A 122 -11.00 -10.81 32.64
CA GLY A 122 -11.34 -10.42 34.00
C GLY A 122 -12.81 -10.67 34.33
N ARG A 123 -13.21 -10.36 35.57
CA ARG A 123 -14.59 -10.54 36.03
C ARG A 123 -15.60 -9.67 35.28
N ARG A 124 -15.22 -8.46 34.85
CA ARG A 124 -16.14 -7.48 34.23
C ARG A 124 -15.66 -6.92 32.89
N GLU A 125 -14.46 -7.27 32.49
CA GLU A 125 -13.77 -6.67 31.35
C GLU A 125 -12.78 -7.66 30.73
N ILE A 126 -12.46 -7.40 29.47
CA ILE A 126 -11.34 -8.01 28.77
C ILE A 126 -10.21 -7.01 28.76
N ARG A 127 -9.00 -7.47 29.10
CA ARG A 127 -7.79 -6.67 29.11
C ARG A 127 -6.83 -7.21 28.05
N LEU A 128 -6.25 -6.29 27.29
CA LEU A 128 -5.17 -6.57 26.36
C LEU A 128 -3.92 -5.88 26.88
N HIS A 129 -2.91 -6.68 27.21
CA HIS A 129 -1.58 -6.21 27.59
C HIS A 129 -0.66 -6.43 26.39
N SER A 130 0.02 -5.38 25.97
CA SER A 130 1.00 -5.43 24.89
C SER A 130 2.18 -4.53 25.25
N LEU A 131 3.30 -4.67 24.54
CA LEU A 131 4.40 -3.71 24.64
C LEU A 131 3.97 -2.27 24.27
N LEU A 132 2.91 -2.13 23.48
CA LEU A 132 2.37 -0.83 23.07
C LEU A 132 1.43 -0.19 24.10
N GLY A 133 1.11 -0.91 25.18
CA GLY A 133 0.31 -0.39 26.29
C GLY A 133 -0.76 -1.36 26.75
N TYR A 134 -1.72 -0.81 27.49
CA TYR A 134 -2.80 -1.53 28.14
C TYR A 134 -4.13 -1.01 27.64
N TRP A 135 -5.04 -1.92 27.32
CA TRP A 135 -6.40 -1.60 26.96
C TRP A 135 -7.38 -2.50 27.69
N ALA A 136 -8.45 -1.92 28.23
CA ALA A 136 -9.51 -2.64 28.92
C ALA A 136 -10.86 -2.26 28.35
N VAL A 137 -11.67 -3.28 28.06
CA VAL A 137 -13.01 -3.12 27.50
C VAL A 137 -14.02 -3.85 28.39
N PRO A 138 -15.01 -3.16 28.94
CA PRO A 138 -16.03 -3.79 29.77
C PRO A 138 -16.91 -4.71 28.93
N TYR A 139 -17.36 -5.81 29.54
CA TYR A 139 -18.31 -6.71 28.89
C TYR A 139 -19.66 -5.99 28.64
N PRO A 140 -20.29 -6.20 27.48
CA PRO A 140 -21.61 -5.64 27.21
C PRO A 140 -22.66 -6.20 28.18
N GLY A 141 -23.39 -5.30 28.86
CA GLY A 141 -24.36 -5.69 29.89
C GLY A 141 -25.60 -6.43 29.37
N GLY A 142 -26.00 -6.19 28.12
CA GLY A 142 -27.22 -6.73 27.54
C GLY A 142 -27.06 -8.07 26.82
N TRP A 143 -25.84 -8.59 26.69
CA TRP A 143 -25.55 -9.75 25.84
C TRP A 143 -25.28 -10.98 26.70
N LEU A 144 -25.65 -12.14 26.17
CA LEU A 144 -25.22 -13.43 26.67
C LEU A 144 -24.22 -13.98 25.67
N ILE A 145 -22.96 -14.06 26.07
CA ILE A 145 -21.87 -14.58 25.23
C ILE A 145 -21.39 -15.88 25.86
N ALA A 146 -21.43 -16.96 25.09
CA ALA A 146 -20.92 -18.24 25.52
C ALA A 146 -19.43 -18.15 25.80
N PHE A 147 -19.00 -18.66 26.96
CA PHE A 147 -17.59 -18.73 27.34
C PHE A 147 -17.29 -20.12 27.90
N ASN A 148 -17.63 -21.13 27.12
CA ASN A 148 -17.49 -22.54 27.44
C ASN A 148 -17.04 -23.32 26.21
N ARG A 149 -16.40 -24.47 26.43
CA ARG A 149 -15.88 -25.31 25.35
C ARG A 149 -16.98 -25.82 24.42
N ALA A 150 -18.09 -26.33 25.00
CA ALA A 150 -19.17 -27.00 24.27
C ALA A 150 -19.80 -26.13 23.16
N GLU A 151 -19.86 -24.81 23.36
CA GLU A 151 -20.38 -23.86 22.38
C GLU A 151 -19.27 -23.23 21.52
N LEU A 152 -18.13 -22.84 22.12
CA LEU A 152 -17.08 -22.12 21.40
C LEU A 152 -16.30 -23.00 20.43
N GLU A 153 -16.07 -24.28 20.74
CA GLU A 153 -15.33 -25.19 19.87
C GLU A 153 -16.03 -25.42 18.51
N PRO A 154 -17.32 -25.83 18.45
CA PRO A 154 -18.02 -25.99 17.17
C PRO A 154 -18.23 -24.64 16.46
N TRP A 155 -18.48 -23.56 17.21
CA TRP A 155 -18.61 -22.22 16.62
C TRP A 155 -17.30 -21.76 15.96
N TRP A 156 -16.18 -21.93 16.65
CA TRP A 156 -14.86 -21.57 16.13
C TRP A 156 -14.51 -22.37 14.89
N GLY A 157 -14.70 -23.69 14.92
CA GLY A 157 -14.46 -24.54 13.75
C GLY A 157 -15.30 -24.15 12.53
N ALA A 158 -16.53 -23.69 12.73
CA ALA A 158 -17.39 -23.23 11.65
C ALA A 158 -17.00 -21.84 11.09
N TRP A 159 -16.63 -20.91 11.97
CA TRP A 159 -16.44 -19.50 11.60
C TRP A 159 -14.99 -19.11 11.30
N GLN A 160 -13.99 -19.83 11.83
CA GLN A 160 -12.58 -19.49 11.66
C GLN A 160 -12.17 -19.29 10.18
N PRO A 161 -12.53 -20.16 9.22
CA PRO A 161 -12.21 -19.92 7.81
C PRO A 161 -12.88 -18.66 7.23
N ALA A 162 -14.15 -18.41 7.60
CA ALA A 162 -14.90 -17.24 7.15
C ALA A 162 -14.34 -15.93 7.74
N LEU A 163 -13.91 -15.96 9.01
CA LEU A 163 -13.25 -14.82 9.67
C LEU A 163 -11.92 -14.48 9.00
N LEU A 164 -11.10 -15.48 8.66
CA LEU A 164 -9.85 -15.25 7.92
C LEU A 164 -10.09 -14.70 6.52
N ALA A 165 -11.07 -15.26 5.79
CA ALA A 165 -11.42 -14.77 4.45
C ALA A 165 -11.96 -13.33 4.51
N GLY A 166 -12.83 -13.03 5.46
CA GLY A 166 -13.34 -11.68 5.72
C GLY A 166 -12.21 -10.71 6.06
N LEU A 167 -11.26 -11.13 6.89
CA LEU A 167 -10.08 -10.33 7.21
C LEU A 167 -9.19 -10.09 5.99
N ALA A 168 -8.96 -11.10 5.15
CA ALA A 168 -8.19 -10.95 3.91
C ALA A 168 -8.80 -9.88 3.00
N VAL A 169 -10.12 -9.93 2.80
CA VAL A 169 -10.86 -8.92 2.05
C VAL A 169 -10.77 -7.55 2.71
N ALA A 170 -10.94 -7.48 4.03
CA ALA A 170 -10.84 -6.23 4.78
C ALA A 170 -9.46 -5.59 4.66
N VAL A 171 -8.37 -6.38 4.74
CA VAL A 171 -7.00 -5.90 4.53
C VAL A 171 -6.83 -5.37 3.11
N ILE A 172 -7.30 -6.10 2.09
CA ILE A 172 -7.20 -5.65 0.69
C ILE A 172 -7.92 -4.31 0.53
N VAL A 173 -9.19 -4.21 0.93
CA VAL A 173 -10.00 -3.00 0.77
C VAL A 173 -9.42 -1.85 1.60
N GLY A 174 -9.03 -2.11 2.85
CA GLY A 174 -8.41 -1.13 3.73
C GLY A 174 -7.12 -0.57 3.16
N LEU A 175 -6.25 -1.43 2.59
CA LEU A 175 -5.02 -1.00 1.93
C LEU A 175 -5.31 -0.13 0.71
N LEU A 176 -6.22 -0.55 -0.18
CA LEU A 176 -6.59 0.24 -1.37
C LEU A 176 -7.11 1.64 -0.98
N VAL A 177 -7.99 1.71 0.02
CA VAL A 177 -8.50 2.99 0.54
C VAL A 177 -7.38 3.82 1.16
N SER A 178 -6.55 3.22 2.01
CA SER A 178 -5.44 3.92 2.67
C SER A 178 -4.42 4.47 1.68
N TRP A 179 -4.03 3.69 0.66
CA TRP A 179 -3.10 4.13 -0.38
C TRP A 179 -3.68 5.23 -1.25
N ALA A 180 -4.99 5.16 -1.55
CA ALA A 180 -5.70 6.22 -2.27
C ALA A 180 -5.71 7.54 -1.48
N LEU A 181 -5.96 7.47 -0.16
CA LEU A 181 -5.97 8.63 0.72
C LEU A 181 -4.57 9.20 0.95
N LEU A 182 -3.57 8.36 1.23
CA LEU A 182 -2.17 8.77 1.41
C LEU A 182 -1.55 9.33 0.12
N ALA A 183 -2.03 8.91 -1.04
CA ALA A 183 -1.60 9.49 -2.31
C ALA A 183 -2.00 10.96 -2.47
N LEU A 184 -3.02 11.46 -1.75
CA LEU A 184 -3.42 12.86 -1.80
C LEU A 184 -2.31 13.79 -1.28
N PRO A 185 -1.79 13.65 -0.04
CA PRO A 185 -0.67 14.46 0.43
C PRO A 185 0.61 14.17 -0.35
N TYR A 186 0.87 12.92 -0.77
CA TYR A 186 2.06 12.60 -1.56
C TYR A 186 2.04 13.15 -3.00
N ALA A 187 0.87 13.43 -3.58
CA ALA A 187 0.79 14.08 -4.89
C ALA A 187 1.32 15.53 -4.86
N ILE A 188 1.31 16.19 -3.70
CA ILE A 188 1.83 17.55 -3.53
C ILE A 188 3.33 17.62 -3.84
N PRO A 189 4.22 16.87 -3.16
CA PRO A 189 5.64 16.88 -3.48
C PRO A 189 5.92 16.37 -4.90
N VAL A 190 5.19 15.38 -5.42
CA VAL A 190 5.32 14.96 -6.84
C VAL A 190 5.11 16.15 -7.78
N ARG A 191 4.04 16.92 -7.57
CA ARG A 191 3.68 18.06 -8.41
C ARG A 191 4.69 19.20 -8.30
N LEU A 192 5.19 19.49 -7.10
CA LEU A 192 6.20 20.52 -6.88
C LEU A 192 7.52 20.16 -7.56
N LEU A 193 8.00 18.93 -7.37
CA LEU A 193 9.22 18.43 -7.99
C LEU A 193 9.11 18.37 -9.51
N ALA A 194 7.97 17.89 -10.04
CA ALA A 194 7.73 17.86 -11.47
C ALA A 194 7.75 19.27 -12.08
N ARG A 195 7.17 20.26 -11.42
CA ARG A 195 7.22 21.66 -11.88
C ARG A 195 8.64 22.23 -11.83
N TRP A 196 9.35 22.00 -10.74
CA TRP A 196 10.71 22.49 -10.55
C TRP A 196 11.70 21.90 -11.56
N THR A 197 11.52 20.63 -11.92
CA THR A 197 12.40 19.91 -12.85
C THR A 197 11.89 19.87 -14.31
N GLY A 198 10.86 20.66 -14.64
CA GLY A 198 10.34 20.77 -16.01
C GLY A 198 9.65 19.51 -16.55
N ARG A 199 9.08 18.67 -15.69
CA ARG A 199 8.40 17.42 -16.04
C ARG A 199 6.93 17.61 -16.40
N ASP A 200 6.45 16.74 -17.27
CA ASP A 200 5.07 16.71 -17.75
C ASP A 200 4.24 15.70 -16.96
N VAL A 201 3.29 16.22 -16.19
CA VAL A 201 2.35 15.41 -15.41
C VAL A 201 1.14 16.25 -15.04
N ASP A 202 -0.05 15.69 -15.23
CA ASP A 202 -1.32 16.29 -14.84
C ASP A 202 -1.66 15.95 -13.37
N ARG A 203 -2.74 16.52 -12.84
CA ARG A 203 -3.11 16.30 -11.44
C ARG A 203 -3.43 14.84 -11.15
N ALA A 204 -4.12 14.17 -12.08
CA ALA A 204 -4.44 12.75 -11.94
C ALA A 204 -3.16 11.90 -12.00
N GLY A 205 -2.23 12.19 -12.91
CA GLY A 205 -0.93 11.54 -12.99
C GLY A 205 -0.09 11.69 -11.71
N CYS A 206 -0.11 12.87 -11.06
CA CYS A 206 0.56 13.04 -9.76
C CYS A 206 0.00 12.09 -8.70
N TRP A 207 -1.33 11.97 -8.62
CA TRP A 207 -1.97 11.05 -7.67
C TRP A 207 -1.64 9.59 -8.00
N ARG A 208 -1.69 9.18 -9.28
CA ARG A 208 -1.33 7.81 -9.69
C ARG A 208 0.12 7.45 -9.34
N VAL A 209 1.07 8.36 -9.60
CA VAL A 209 2.48 8.17 -9.23
C VAL A 209 2.64 8.08 -7.72
N ALA A 210 1.98 8.96 -6.97
CA ALA A 210 2.00 8.94 -5.51
C ALA A 210 1.38 7.66 -4.92
N SER A 211 0.31 7.13 -5.52
CA SER A 211 -0.27 5.84 -5.16
C SER A 211 0.73 4.70 -5.40
N MET A 212 1.40 4.70 -6.56
CA MET A 212 2.31 3.62 -6.94
C MET A 212 3.65 3.66 -6.22
N ALA A 213 4.09 4.83 -5.76
CA ALA A 213 5.30 4.98 -4.95
C ALA A 213 5.23 4.23 -3.61
N GLN A 214 4.02 3.89 -3.15
CA GLN A 214 3.81 3.13 -1.90
C GLN A 214 4.00 1.61 -2.10
N MET A 215 3.98 1.11 -3.34
CA MET A 215 4.00 -0.33 -3.63
C MET A 215 5.27 -1.07 -3.17
N PRO A 216 6.49 -0.54 -3.41
CA PRO A 216 7.71 -1.19 -2.92
C PRO A 216 7.76 -1.27 -1.40
N ALA A 217 7.32 -0.22 -0.72
CA ALA A 217 7.24 -0.17 0.74
C ALA A 217 6.22 -1.18 1.28
N ALA A 218 5.07 -1.36 0.61
CA ALA A 218 4.09 -2.37 0.96
C ALA A 218 4.64 -3.80 0.85
N LEU A 219 5.42 -4.08 -0.20
CA LEU A 219 6.08 -5.40 -0.36
C LEU A 219 7.18 -5.64 0.68
N LEU A 220 7.94 -4.61 1.04
CA LEU A 220 8.86 -4.67 2.19
C LEU A 220 8.11 -5.06 3.46
N MET A 221 6.92 -4.49 3.69
CA MET A 221 6.10 -4.80 4.84
C MET A 221 5.51 -6.21 4.80
N ALA A 222 5.06 -6.69 3.63
CA ALA A 222 4.65 -8.07 3.46
C ALA A 222 5.77 -9.06 3.84
N ALA A 223 7.00 -8.80 3.38
CA ALA A 223 8.16 -9.61 3.73
C ALA A 223 8.48 -9.55 5.24
N ALA A 224 8.41 -8.36 5.85
CA ALA A 224 8.63 -8.18 7.28
C ALA A 224 7.62 -8.99 8.14
N ILE A 225 6.34 -9.01 7.74
CA ILE A 225 5.29 -9.81 8.41
C ILE A 225 5.62 -11.30 8.34
N VAL A 226 6.07 -11.80 7.18
CA VAL A 226 6.47 -13.21 7.03
C VAL A 226 7.67 -13.54 7.91
N LEU A 227 8.71 -12.71 7.90
CA LEU A 227 9.90 -12.93 8.73
C LEU A 227 9.57 -12.87 10.23
N TYR A 228 8.69 -11.96 10.63
CA TYR A 228 8.16 -11.91 11.99
C TYR A 228 7.40 -13.18 12.35
N SER A 229 6.53 -13.68 11.46
CA SER A 229 5.80 -14.95 11.68
C SER A 229 6.70 -16.17 11.87
N GLN A 230 7.91 -16.13 11.32
CA GLN A 230 8.92 -17.19 11.42
C GLN A 230 9.91 -16.96 12.57
N HIS A 231 9.67 -15.97 13.44
CA HIS A 231 10.57 -15.58 14.54
C HIS A 231 11.96 -15.09 14.09
N GLN A 232 12.13 -14.75 12.81
CA GLN A 232 13.38 -14.14 12.31
C GLN A 232 13.47 -12.65 12.65
N LEU A 233 12.33 -12.02 12.94
CA LEU A 233 12.23 -10.66 13.46
C LEU A 233 11.45 -10.69 14.77
N GLY A 234 11.91 -9.91 15.75
CA GLY A 234 11.11 -9.60 16.95
C GLY A 234 10.20 -8.39 16.71
N LEU A 235 9.25 -8.14 17.62
CA LEU A 235 8.28 -7.04 17.49
C LEU A 235 8.92 -5.67 17.27
N VAL A 236 10.00 -5.37 18.02
CA VAL A 236 10.73 -4.10 17.90
C VAL A 236 11.28 -3.90 16.47
N HIS A 237 11.79 -4.96 15.85
CA HIS A 237 12.30 -4.90 14.47
C HIS A 237 11.16 -4.72 13.47
N LEU A 238 10.01 -5.38 13.69
CA LEU A 238 8.82 -5.17 12.88
C LEU A 238 8.34 -3.72 12.96
N LEU A 239 8.31 -3.12 14.16
CA LEU A 239 7.96 -1.71 14.37
C LEU A 239 8.98 -0.76 13.69
N ALA A 240 10.27 -1.07 13.76
CA ALA A 240 11.29 -0.30 13.06
C ALA A 240 11.11 -0.35 11.53
N LEU A 241 10.83 -1.53 10.97
CA LEU A 241 10.51 -1.67 9.55
C LEU A 241 9.19 -0.98 9.20
N TRP A 242 8.21 -1.00 10.11
CA TRP A 242 6.98 -0.25 9.97
C TRP A 242 7.26 1.26 9.93
N LEU A 243 8.22 1.81 10.66
CA LEU A 243 8.59 3.21 10.46
C LEU A 243 9.36 3.41 9.14
N ALA A 244 10.27 2.50 8.82
CA ALA A 244 11.12 2.61 7.62
C ALA A 244 10.32 2.55 6.31
N HIS A 245 9.20 1.82 6.24
CA HIS A 245 8.40 1.71 5.01
C HIS A 245 7.79 3.06 4.57
N TRP A 246 7.51 3.97 5.51
CA TRP A 246 7.11 5.34 5.18
C TRP A 246 8.26 6.08 4.49
N GLY A 247 9.49 5.94 5.02
CA GLY A 247 10.69 6.49 4.42
C GLY A 247 10.93 5.96 3.00
N VAL A 248 10.75 4.66 2.77
CA VAL A 248 10.85 4.06 1.43
C VAL A 248 9.83 4.68 0.48
N SER A 249 8.57 4.87 0.92
CA SER A 249 7.54 5.52 0.11
C SER A 249 7.94 6.95 -0.30
N CYS A 250 8.52 7.72 0.63
CA CYS A 250 9.04 9.06 0.34
C CYS A 250 10.18 9.05 -0.68
N ILE A 251 11.12 8.10 -0.57
CA ILE A 251 12.22 7.93 -1.53
C ILE A 251 11.65 7.66 -2.94
N TYR A 252 10.64 6.79 -3.05
CA TYR A 252 10.02 6.48 -4.33
C TYR A 252 9.21 7.65 -4.90
N VAL A 253 8.56 8.46 -4.06
CA VAL A 253 7.89 9.71 -4.50
C VAL A 253 8.89 10.64 -5.18
N VAL A 254 10.04 10.88 -4.56
CA VAL A 254 11.09 11.75 -5.12
C VAL A 254 11.69 11.12 -6.38
N GLY A 255 12.13 9.87 -6.29
CA GLY A 255 12.78 9.15 -7.39
C GLY A 255 11.89 9.04 -8.62
N ALA A 256 10.61 8.70 -8.45
CA ALA A 256 9.65 8.62 -9.54
C ALA A 256 9.35 10.00 -10.16
N ALA A 257 9.20 11.04 -9.34
CA ALA A 257 8.98 12.40 -9.86
C ALA A 257 10.14 12.87 -10.76
N LEU A 258 11.38 12.54 -10.40
CA LEU A 258 12.58 12.85 -11.19
C LEU A 258 12.67 12.04 -12.50
N ARG A 259 11.96 10.91 -12.61
CA ARG A 259 11.93 10.03 -13.79
C ARG A 259 10.72 10.27 -14.70
N LEU A 260 9.85 11.23 -14.39
CA LEU A 260 8.74 11.60 -15.27
C LEU A 260 9.23 12.11 -16.63
N PRO A 261 8.42 11.99 -17.70
CA PRO A 261 8.74 12.59 -19.00
C PRO A 261 8.99 14.09 -18.87
N ARG A 262 9.96 14.63 -19.61
CA ARG A 262 10.14 16.08 -19.70
C ARG A 262 8.98 16.67 -20.48
N ARG A 263 8.59 17.90 -20.14
CA ARG A 263 7.69 18.65 -21.02
C ARG A 263 8.36 18.77 -22.38
N PRO A 264 7.66 18.46 -23.49
CA PRO A 264 8.17 18.86 -24.77
C PRO A 264 8.45 20.36 -24.66
N GLU A 265 9.66 20.77 -24.97
CA GLU A 265 9.88 22.19 -25.24
C GLU A 265 8.79 22.54 -26.23
N SER A 266 7.92 23.48 -25.85
CA SER A 266 7.07 24.08 -26.86
C SER A 266 8.06 24.52 -27.91
N SER A 267 8.04 23.90 -29.10
CA SER A 267 8.29 24.65 -30.30
C SER A 267 7.24 25.75 -30.19
N ARG A 268 7.63 26.84 -29.52
CA ARG A 268 7.16 28.14 -29.89
C ARG A 268 7.60 28.15 -31.34
N PHE A 269 6.70 27.74 -32.23
CA PHE A 269 6.53 28.44 -33.48
C PHE A 269 6.61 29.88 -33.02
N PHE A 270 7.79 30.45 -33.19
CA PHE A 270 8.02 31.86 -33.08
C PHE A 270 7.13 32.37 -34.20
N ILE A 271 5.83 32.53 -33.91
CA ILE A 271 5.00 33.45 -34.65
C ILE A 271 5.64 34.75 -34.26
N ASN A 272 6.62 35.12 -35.07
CA ASN A 272 7.38 36.33 -34.90
C ASN A 272 6.32 37.43 -34.88
N PRO A 273 6.16 38.19 -33.78
CA PRO A 273 5.20 39.28 -33.74
C PRO A 273 5.53 40.38 -34.76
N PHE A 274 6.72 40.32 -35.37
CA PHE A 274 7.16 41.14 -36.51
C PHE A 274 7.06 40.43 -37.87
N SER A 275 6.46 39.24 -37.97
CA SER A 275 6.00 38.71 -39.27
C SER A 275 4.75 39.46 -39.74
N GLY A 276 4.83 40.79 -39.75
CA GLY A 276 3.90 41.64 -40.47
C GLY A 276 4.10 41.36 -41.95
N ARG A 277 3.02 40.95 -42.63
CA ARG A 277 2.85 40.91 -44.10
C ARG A 277 4.14 41.14 -44.90
N ALA A 278 5.00 40.13 -44.97
CA ALA A 278 6.03 40.07 -46.00
C ALA A 278 5.41 39.51 -47.28
N ASN A 279 4.37 40.17 -47.79
CA ASN A 279 4.00 40.10 -49.20
C ASN A 279 4.16 41.49 -49.80
N ARG A 280 5.40 41.99 -49.78
CA ARG A 280 5.84 42.96 -50.77
C ARG A 280 6.46 42.14 -51.89
N ARG A 281 5.72 42.02 -52.99
CA ARG A 281 6.24 41.73 -54.33
C ARG A 281 7.65 42.28 -54.44
N ASN A 282 8.63 41.40 -54.49
CA ASN A 282 10.03 41.79 -54.60
C ASN A 282 10.24 42.34 -56.02
N PRO A 283 10.38 43.66 -56.23
CA PRO A 283 10.41 44.24 -57.58
C PRO A 283 11.73 43.96 -58.31
N PHE A 284 12.73 43.42 -57.60
CA PHE A 284 14.08 43.19 -58.11
C PHE A 284 14.28 41.79 -58.72
N LEU A 285 13.26 40.92 -58.71
CA LEU A 285 13.26 39.63 -59.42
C LEU A 285 12.78 39.75 -60.88
N ARG A 286 12.93 40.92 -61.50
CA ARG A 286 12.76 41.09 -62.95
C ARG A 286 14.09 41.53 -63.59
N LYS A 287 15.02 40.60 -63.68
CA LYS A 287 16.06 40.56 -64.71
C LYS A 287 15.64 39.40 -65.63
N GLY A 288 14.99 39.63 -66.77
CA GLY A 288 15.62 40.22 -67.94
C GLY A 288 16.27 39.09 -68.75
N LYS A 289 15.48 38.32 -69.51
CA LYS A 289 16.01 37.46 -70.58
C LYS A 289 16.25 38.36 -71.80
N PRO A 290 17.49 38.52 -72.29
CA PRO A 290 17.76 39.20 -73.55
C PRO A 290 17.32 38.32 -74.73
N GLY A 291 16.98 38.99 -75.83
CA GLY A 291 16.28 38.46 -76.99
C GLY A 291 16.86 37.18 -77.62
N GLU A 292 15.94 36.31 -78.01
CA GLU A 292 16.12 35.37 -79.12
C GLU A 292 14.92 35.53 -80.06
N ALA A 293 15.23 35.56 -81.35
CA ALA A 293 14.37 35.41 -82.53
C ALA A 293 13.55 36.63 -82.99
N GLU A 294 14.16 37.43 -83.87
CA GLU A 294 13.47 38.00 -85.03
C GLU A 294 14.31 37.73 -86.28
N GLU A 295 13.99 36.66 -87.02
CA GLU A 295 14.39 36.48 -88.41
C GLU A 295 13.21 35.89 -89.18
N GLN A 296 12.36 36.78 -89.67
CA GLN A 296 11.40 36.53 -90.75
C GLN A 296 11.43 37.75 -91.67
N LYS A 297 12.29 37.69 -92.69
CA LYS A 297 11.98 38.18 -94.03
C LYS A 297 12.96 37.67 -95.07
#